data_AF-A0A923T9J3-F1
#
_entry.id   AF-A0A923T9J3-F1
#
_cell.length_a   1.000
_cell.length_b   1.000
_cell.length_c   1.000
_cell.angle_alpha   90.00
_cell.angle_beta   90.00
_cell.angle_gamma   90.00
#
_symmetry.space_group_name_H-M   'P 1'
#
loop_
_entity.id
_entity.type
_entity.pdbx_description
1 polymer ?
#
loop_
_entity_poly.entity_id
_entity_poly.type
_entity_poly.pdbx_seq_one_letter_code
_entity_poly.pdbx_strand_id
1 'polypeptide(L)'
;MYGKTHHQKQRFRCKDCNRQFVVDNGHLISKEKRGYIERLLSERVSLRGICRSMEVSMTWLMNFAASIWEQTLDNLGVDYELLENLSDEELQSVEIQLDEMWSFVGCKKNKRWIWVVYCPAIKQVLAFHVGGRGVSPPPPFPLHSTIGQYHLTAQKPQIVLLVSFFFVHLCD
;
A
#
# COMPACT_ATOMS: atom_id res chain seq x y z
N MET A 1 0.00 27.00 -28.47
CA MET A 1 -1.47 26.85 -28.26
C MET A 1 -1.97 25.66 -29.05
N TYR A 2 -3.01 24.96 -28.59
CA TYR A 2 -3.61 23.81 -29.29
C TYR A 2 -5.10 24.02 -29.66
N GLY A 3 -5.79 24.93 -28.97
CA GLY A 3 -7.21 25.27 -29.21
C GLY A 3 -7.85 25.84 -27.95
N LYS A 4 -9.16 26.08 -27.95
CA LYS A 4 -9.93 26.44 -26.75
C LYS A 4 -10.87 25.31 -26.33
N THR A 5 -11.25 25.26 -25.05
CA THR A 5 -12.31 24.35 -24.58
C THR A 5 -13.69 24.89 -24.96
N HIS A 6 -14.74 24.09 -24.77
CA HIS A 6 -16.13 24.54 -24.86
C HIS A 6 -16.40 25.77 -23.96
N HIS A 7 -15.74 25.84 -22.80
CA HIS A 7 -15.80 26.98 -21.87
C HIS A 7 -14.83 28.12 -22.24
N GLN A 8 -14.37 28.19 -23.49
CA GLN A 8 -13.44 29.20 -24.02
C GLN A 8 -12.07 29.29 -23.32
N LYS A 9 -11.72 28.34 -22.43
CA LYS A 9 -10.41 28.31 -21.78
C LYS A 9 -9.32 27.86 -22.76
N GLN A 10 -8.14 28.45 -22.65
CA GLN A 10 -7.02 28.12 -23.52
C GLN A 10 -6.47 26.72 -23.24
N ARG A 11 -6.39 25.86 -24.26
CA ARG A 11 -5.72 24.55 -24.22
C ARG A 11 -4.30 24.66 -24.74
N PHE A 12 -3.40 24.00 -24.05
CA PHE A 12 -2.00 23.81 -24.40
C PHE A 12 -1.76 22.34 -24.68
N ARG A 13 -0.79 22.04 -25.54
CA ARG A 13 -0.32 20.70 -25.84
C ARG A 13 1.19 20.69 -25.67
N CYS A 14 1.70 19.77 -24.85
CA CYS A 14 3.12 19.50 -24.76
C CYS A 14 3.61 18.94 -26.10
N LYS A 15 4.72 19.47 -26.63
CA LYS A 15 5.27 19.03 -27.92
C LYS A 15 5.97 17.66 -27.82
N ASP A 16 6.47 17.30 -26.63
CA ASP A 16 7.25 16.09 -26.43
C ASP A 16 6.37 14.86 -26.17
N CYS A 17 5.34 15.01 -25.33
CA CYS A 17 4.45 13.90 -24.93
C CYS A 17 3.01 14.01 -25.45
N ASN A 18 2.69 15.02 -26.27
CA ASN A 18 1.35 15.30 -26.81
C ASN A 18 0.23 15.50 -25.76
N ARG A 19 0.56 15.56 -24.47
CA ARG A 19 -0.40 15.77 -23.38
C ARG A 19 -1.03 17.15 -23.50
N GLN A 20 -2.35 17.20 -23.35
CA GLN A 20 -3.12 18.45 -23.39
C GLN A 20 -3.49 18.90 -21.99
N PHE A 21 -3.41 20.20 -21.72
CA PHE A 21 -3.75 20.80 -20.44
C PHE A 21 -4.33 22.20 -20.63
N VAL A 22 -5.01 22.71 -19.61
CA VAL A 22 -5.54 24.08 -19.55
C VAL A 22 -4.84 24.75 -18.37
N VAL A 23 -4.28 25.93 -18.62
CA VAL A 23 -3.67 26.74 -17.55
C VAL A 23 -4.79 27.29 -16.66
N ASP A 24 -4.54 27.39 -15.37
CA ASP A 24 -5.50 27.88 -14.37
C ASP A 24 -6.75 26.99 -14.24
N ASN A 25 -6.50 25.67 -14.18
CA ASN A 25 -7.47 24.71 -13.71
C ASN A 25 -7.36 24.59 -12.19
N GLY A 26 -8.41 24.98 -11.45
CA GLY A 26 -8.49 24.84 -9.98
C GLY A 26 -8.46 23.40 -9.46
N HIS A 27 -8.04 22.44 -10.29
CA HIS A 27 -7.89 21.02 -9.98
C HIS A 27 -6.48 20.66 -9.54
N LEU A 28 -5.53 21.61 -9.53
CA LEU A 28 -4.18 21.36 -9.02
C LEU A 28 -4.22 21.30 -7.48
N ILE A 29 -3.94 20.13 -6.93
CA ILE A 29 -3.81 19.93 -5.48
C ILE A 29 -2.37 20.25 -5.07
N SER A 30 -2.22 21.25 -4.20
CA SER A 30 -0.94 21.75 -3.70
C SER A 30 -0.12 20.68 -2.99
N LYS A 31 1.21 20.83 -2.95
CA LYS A 31 2.10 19.89 -2.27
C LYS A 31 1.76 19.76 -0.78
N GLU A 32 1.45 20.89 -0.13
CA GLU A 32 1.04 20.92 1.27
C GLU A 32 -0.24 20.09 1.50
N LYS A 33 -1.26 20.30 0.66
CA LYS A 33 -2.52 19.54 0.71
C LYS A 33 -2.31 18.04 0.51
N ARG A 34 -1.38 17.65 -0.36
CA ARG A 34 -0.98 16.24 -0.53
C ARG A 34 -0.38 15.67 0.75
N GLY A 35 0.48 16.42 1.45
CA GLY A 35 1.07 15.98 2.72
C GLY A 35 0.05 15.80 3.84
N TYR A 36 -1.00 16.62 3.90
CA TYR A 36 -2.12 16.36 4.83
C TYR A 36 -2.89 15.09 4.44
N ILE A 37 -3.19 14.90 3.15
CA ILE A 37 -3.92 13.72 2.67
C ILE A 37 -3.13 12.43 2.93
N GLU A 38 -1.81 12.45 2.70
CA GLU A 38 -0.92 11.32 2.98
C GLU A 38 -0.96 10.90 4.45
N ARG A 39 -0.85 11.87 5.38
CA ARG A 39 -0.99 11.59 6.81
C ARG A 39 -2.36 11.00 7.16
N LEU A 40 -3.45 11.55 6.60
CA LEU A 40 -4.80 11.02 6.83
C LEU A 40 -4.98 9.58 6.31
N LEU A 41 -4.32 9.23 5.22
CA LEU A 41 -4.29 7.85 4.71
C LEU A 41 -3.55 6.93 5.69
N SER A 42 -2.42 7.36 6.24
CA SER A 42 -1.65 6.60 7.23
C SER A 42 -2.42 6.39 8.54
N GLU A 43 -3.20 7.37 8.98
CA GLU A 43 -4.12 7.28 10.12
C GLU A 43 -5.37 6.43 9.85
N ARG A 44 -5.48 5.82 8.66
CA ARG A 44 -6.59 4.95 8.23
C ARG A 44 -7.96 5.64 8.26
N VAL A 45 -7.98 6.96 8.05
CA VAL A 45 -9.23 7.70 7.92
C VAL A 45 -9.98 7.21 6.69
N SER A 46 -11.31 7.07 6.80
CA SER A 46 -12.13 6.61 5.67
C SER A 46 -11.91 7.47 4.42
N LEU A 47 -11.77 6.86 3.24
CA LEU A 47 -11.54 7.61 1.99
C LEU A 47 -12.62 8.65 1.73
N ARG A 48 -13.89 8.33 2.02
CA ARG A 48 -14.99 9.29 1.90
C ARG A 48 -14.86 10.43 2.90
N GLY A 49 -14.35 10.16 4.11
CA GLY A 49 -14.01 11.18 5.09
C GLY A 49 -12.94 12.13 4.53
N ILE A 50 -11.84 11.60 4.02
CA ILE A 50 -10.76 12.39 3.40
C ILE A 50 -11.29 13.23 2.23
N CYS A 51 -12.08 12.65 1.33
CA CYS A 51 -12.69 13.38 0.21
C CYS A 51 -13.52 14.59 0.66
N ARG A 52 -14.30 14.44 1.74
CA ARG A 52 -15.12 15.54 2.28
C ARG A 52 -14.27 16.58 3.01
N SER A 53 -13.39 16.15 3.89
CA SER A 53 -12.56 17.05 4.71
C SER A 53 -11.53 17.81 3.90
N MET A 54 -11.00 17.19 2.84
CA MET A 54 -9.96 17.77 1.99
C MET A 54 -10.51 18.23 0.65
N GLU A 55 -11.81 18.17 0.38
CA GLU A 55 -12.42 18.62 -0.89
C GLU A 55 -11.69 18.07 -2.13
N VAL A 56 -11.47 16.76 -2.18
CA VAL A 56 -10.83 16.06 -3.31
C VAL A 56 -11.76 15.00 -3.88
N SER A 57 -11.69 14.77 -5.19
CA SER A 57 -12.49 13.72 -5.81
C SER A 57 -11.99 12.33 -5.42
N MET A 58 -12.91 11.36 -5.34
CA MET A 58 -12.58 9.97 -5.03
C MET A 58 -11.57 9.38 -6.02
N THR A 59 -11.77 9.64 -7.31
CA THR A 59 -10.85 9.17 -8.36
C THR A 59 -9.44 9.73 -8.18
N TRP A 60 -9.32 11.02 -7.84
CA TRP A 60 -8.01 11.62 -7.58
C TRP A 60 -7.35 10.99 -6.35
N LEU A 61 -8.11 10.84 -5.25
CA LEU A 61 -7.60 10.27 -4.01
C LEU A 61 -7.10 8.84 -4.20
N MET A 62 -7.85 8.00 -4.90
CA MET A 62 -7.46 6.62 -5.21
C MET A 62 -6.18 6.55 -6.04
N ASN A 63 -6.06 7.39 -7.08
CA ASN A 63 -4.84 7.46 -7.88
C ASN A 63 -3.64 7.95 -7.07
N PHE A 64 -3.87 8.91 -6.18
CA PHE A 64 -2.82 9.43 -5.31
C PHE A 64 -2.36 8.38 -4.28
N ALA A 65 -3.29 7.68 -3.63
CA ALA A 65 -2.99 6.59 -2.71
C ALA A 65 -2.21 5.46 -3.41
N ALA A 66 -2.61 5.08 -4.64
CA ALA A 66 -1.86 4.12 -5.44
C ALA A 66 -0.43 4.60 -5.73
N SER A 67 -0.26 5.88 -6.06
CA SER A 67 1.09 6.43 -6.30
C SER A 67 1.99 6.44 -5.06
N ILE A 68 1.42 6.65 -3.86
CA ILE A 68 2.15 6.52 -2.59
C ILE A 68 2.55 5.06 -2.37
N TRP A 69 1.61 4.14 -2.59
CA TRP A 69 1.84 2.71 -2.45
C TRP A 69 2.95 2.20 -3.39
N GLU A 70 2.97 2.67 -4.63
CA GLU A 70 4.02 2.32 -5.60
C GLU A 70 5.42 2.77 -5.15
N GLN A 71 5.51 3.89 -4.43
CA GLN A 71 6.76 4.43 -3.89
C GLN A 71 7.19 3.77 -2.57
N THR A 72 6.33 2.98 -1.93
CA THR A 72 6.66 2.27 -0.70
C THR A 72 7.71 1.19 -0.99
N LEU A 73 8.69 1.05 -0.10
CA LEU A 73 9.75 0.05 -0.21
C LEU A 73 9.17 -1.36 -0.17
N ASP A 74 9.73 -2.25 -1.00
CA ASP A 74 9.25 -3.64 -1.08
C ASP A 74 9.55 -4.43 0.20
N ASN A 75 10.57 -4.01 0.96
CA ASN A 75 10.91 -4.57 2.27
C ASN A 75 10.07 -3.99 3.42
N LEU A 76 9.00 -3.23 3.12
CA LEU A 76 8.11 -2.62 4.11
C LEU A 76 8.79 -1.64 5.09
N GLY A 77 10.00 -1.18 4.77
CA GLY A 77 10.80 -0.36 5.66
C GLY A 77 11.29 -1.10 6.91
N VAL A 78 11.42 -2.43 6.83
CA VAL A 78 11.97 -3.23 7.92
C VAL A 78 13.42 -2.85 8.16
N ASP A 79 13.75 -2.66 9.43
CA ASP A 79 15.10 -2.42 9.92
C ASP A 79 15.66 -3.73 10.47
N TYR A 80 16.57 -4.33 9.71
CA TYR A 80 17.18 -5.61 10.06
C TYR A 80 18.43 -5.44 10.92
N GLU A 81 18.88 -4.21 11.24
CA GLU A 81 20.14 -3.99 11.96
C GLU A 81 20.17 -4.74 13.30
N LEU A 82 19.05 -4.78 14.02
CA LEU A 82 18.96 -5.56 15.25
C LEU A 82 19.15 -7.06 15.01
N LEU A 83 18.53 -7.61 13.96
CA LEU A 83 18.57 -9.04 13.65
C LEU A 83 19.93 -9.48 13.09
N GLU A 84 20.59 -8.61 12.31
CA GLU A 84 21.91 -8.86 11.73
C GLU A 84 23.03 -8.89 12.78
N ASN A 85 22.84 -8.20 13.90
CA ASN A 85 23.82 -8.13 14.99
C ASN A 85 23.64 -9.25 16.05
N LEU A 86 22.62 -10.10 15.92
CA LEU A 86 22.42 -11.24 16.81
C LEU A 86 23.37 -12.39 16.46
N SER A 87 23.83 -13.12 17.48
CA SER A 87 24.48 -14.43 17.27
C SER A 87 23.51 -15.47 16.71
N ASP A 88 24.03 -16.57 16.17
CA ASP A 88 23.21 -17.68 15.65
C ASP A 88 22.29 -18.27 16.72
N GLU A 89 22.76 -18.42 17.96
CA GLU A 89 21.94 -18.85 19.09
C GLU A 89 20.83 -17.86 19.42
N GLU A 90 21.11 -16.55 19.36
CA GLU A 90 20.12 -15.51 19.62
C GLU A 90 19.06 -15.44 18.50
N LEU A 91 19.47 -15.58 17.24
CA LEU A 91 18.58 -15.67 16.08
C LEU A 91 17.58 -16.83 16.20
N GLN A 92 18.03 -17.99 16.68
CA GLN A 92 17.16 -19.14 16.94
C GLN A 92 16.13 -18.88 18.05
N SER A 93 16.42 -17.94 18.95
CA SER A 93 15.51 -17.54 20.01
C SER A 93 14.51 -16.46 19.58
N VAL A 94 14.68 -15.85 18.40
CA VAL A 94 13.77 -14.83 17.87
C VAL A 94 12.42 -15.46 17.55
N GLU A 95 11.39 -15.01 18.27
CA GLU A 95 10.01 -15.37 17.97
C GLU A 95 9.51 -14.61 16.75
N ILE A 96 8.91 -15.35 15.81
CA ILE A 96 8.18 -14.78 14.68
C ILE A 96 6.72 -15.18 14.81
N GLN A 97 5.83 -14.18 14.76
CA GLN A 97 4.40 -14.38 14.85
C GLN A 97 3.79 -14.37 13.45
N LEU A 98 2.96 -15.38 13.19
CA LEU A 98 2.17 -15.46 11.96
C LEU A 98 0.70 -15.29 12.31
N ASP A 99 0.04 -14.36 11.65
CA ASP A 99 -1.39 -14.14 11.80
C ASP A 99 -2.11 -14.22 10.46
N GLU A 100 -3.37 -14.66 10.49
CA GLU A 100 -4.24 -14.74 9.33
C GLU A 100 -5.53 -13.95 9.54
N MET A 101 -5.93 -13.23 8.49
CA MET A 101 -7.25 -12.65 8.40
C MET A 101 -7.83 -12.84 7.01
N TRP A 102 -9.14 -12.65 6.87
CA TRP A 102 -9.78 -12.66 5.56
C TRP A 102 -10.82 -11.57 5.42
N SER A 103 -10.98 -11.10 4.19
CA SER A 103 -12.01 -10.13 3.82
C SER A 103 -12.53 -10.41 2.41
N PHE A 104 -13.41 -9.56 1.91
CA PHE A 104 -13.97 -9.63 0.58
C PHE A 104 -13.57 -8.38 -0.22
N VAL A 105 -13.16 -8.57 -1.47
CA VAL A 105 -12.80 -7.45 -2.36
C VAL A 105 -13.89 -7.26 -3.40
N GLY A 106 -14.64 -6.17 -3.30
CA GLY A 106 -15.77 -5.84 -4.17
C GLY A 106 -17.03 -6.67 -3.92
N CYS A 107 -16.92 -8.00 -3.86
CA CYS A 107 -18.05 -8.90 -3.62
C CYS A 107 -17.69 -10.14 -2.77
N LYS A 108 -18.69 -10.76 -2.13
CA LYS A 108 -18.52 -11.92 -1.25
C LYS A 108 -17.90 -13.15 -1.93
N LYS A 109 -18.06 -13.28 -3.26
CA LYS A 109 -17.44 -14.37 -4.04
C LYS A 109 -15.92 -14.21 -4.14
N ASN A 110 -15.41 -12.99 -4.03
CA ASN A 110 -13.98 -12.67 -4.11
C ASN A 110 -13.39 -12.54 -2.70
N LYS A 111 -13.41 -13.65 -1.95
CA LYS A 111 -12.74 -13.75 -0.64
C LYS A 111 -11.23 -13.69 -0.82
N ARG A 112 -10.56 -12.88 0.00
CA ARG A 112 -9.10 -12.76 0.04
C ARG A 112 -8.60 -13.04 1.44
N TRP A 113 -7.53 -13.81 1.51
CA TRP A 113 -6.77 -14.09 2.71
C TRP A 113 -5.63 -13.10 2.78
N ILE A 114 -5.35 -12.62 3.98
CA ILE A 114 -4.26 -11.73 4.30
C ILE A 114 -3.47 -12.45 5.38
N TRP A 115 -2.24 -12.80 5.05
CA TRP A 115 -1.27 -13.35 5.98
C TRP A 115 -0.29 -12.26 6.36
N VAL A 116 0.08 -12.18 7.64
CA VAL A 116 1.06 -11.22 8.14
C VAL A 116 2.10 -11.96 8.96
N VAL A 117 3.37 -11.63 8.72
CA VAL A 117 4.51 -12.10 9.50
C VAL A 117 5.03 -10.92 10.30
N TYR A 118 4.96 -11.02 11.62
CA TYR A 118 5.34 -9.97 12.57
C TYR A 118 6.46 -10.45 13.46
N CYS A 119 7.45 -9.57 13.69
CA CYS A 119 8.54 -9.83 14.62
C CYS A 119 8.38 -8.92 15.85
N PRO A 120 8.04 -9.47 17.03
CA PRO A 120 7.92 -8.69 18.26
C PRO A 120 9.23 -8.02 18.69
N ALA A 121 10.39 -8.63 18.39
CA ALA A 121 11.70 -8.11 18.79
C ALA A 121 11.98 -6.71 18.19
N ILE A 122 11.69 -6.53 16.90
CA ILE A 122 11.84 -5.25 16.19
C ILE A 122 10.51 -4.49 16.04
N LYS A 123 9.40 -5.04 16.54
CA LYS A 123 8.04 -4.50 16.46
C LYS A 123 7.60 -4.14 15.04
N GLN A 124 8.03 -4.93 14.05
CA GLN A 124 7.80 -4.65 12.64
C GLN A 124 7.17 -5.85 11.92
N VAL A 125 6.43 -5.54 10.85
CA VAL A 125 5.92 -6.55 9.91
C VAL A 125 7.03 -6.86 8.92
N LEU A 126 7.47 -8.12 8.89
CA LEU A 126 8.53 -8.59 8.01
C LEU A 126 8.04 -8.86 6.59
N ALA A 127 6.86 -9.47 6.50
CA ALA A 127 6.25 -9.85 5.24
C ALA A 127 4.73 -9.91 5.38
N PHE A 128 4.03 -9.77 4.26
CA PHE A 128 2.60 -10.06 4.18
C PHE A 128 2.26 -10.70 2.83
N HIS A 129 1.15 -11.42 2.78
CA HIS A 129 0.61 -11.96 1.54
C HIS A 129 -0.88 -11.71 1.46
N VAL A 130 -1.38 -11.25 0.31
CA VAL A 130 -2.81 -11.11 0.05
C VAL A 130 -3.20 -11.95 -1.16
N GLY A 131 -4.08 -12.93 -0.97
CA GLY A 131 -4.37 -13.90 -2.02
C GLY A 131 -5.42 -14.94 -1.65
N GLY A 132 -5.30 -16.13 -2.26
CA GLY A 132 -6.09 -17.30 -1.88
C GLY A 132 -5.56 -17.95 -0.60
N ARG A 133 -6.37 -18.78 0.07
CA ARG A 133 -5.96 -19.43 1.34
C ARG A 133 -4.72 -20.31 1.18
N GLY A 134 -4.64 -21.02 0.05
CA GLY A 134 -3.64 -22.05 -0.19
C GLY A 134 -2.22 -21.53 -0.47
N VAL A 135 -2.00 -20.21 -0.35
CA VAL A 135 -0.68 -19.61 -0.54
C VAL A 135 -0.24 -19.05 0.81
N SER A 136 0.79 -19.67 1.40
CA SER A 136 1.44 -19.18 2.63
C SER A 136 2.24 -17.91 2.33
N PRO A 137 2.47 -17.02 3.31
CA PRO A 137 3.35 -15.88 3.12
C PRO A 137 4.76 -16.36 2.75
N PRO A 138 5.51 -15.59 1.93
CA PRO A 138 6.90 -15.90 1.65
C PRO A 138 7.71 -15.88 2.96
N PRO A 139 8.78 -16.69 3.07
CA PRO A 139 9.63 -16.67 4.25
C PRO A 139 10.21 -15.25 4.45
N PRO A 140 10.32 -14.78 5.70
CA PRO A 140 10.73 -13.40 6.00
C PRO A 140 12.21 -13.12 5.73
N PHE A 141 13.05 -14.14 5.54
CA PHE A 141 14.48 -13.99 5.32
C PHE A 141 14.86 -14.31 3.87
N PRO A 142 15.72 -13.51 3.21
CA PRO A 142 16.42 -13.98 2.03
C PRO A 142 17.30 -15.16 2.46
N LEU A 143 16.88 -16.39 2.14
CA LEU A 143 17.67 -17.59 2.33
C LEU A 143 18.94 -17.49 1.47
N HIS A 144 19.98 -16.85 1.98
CA HIS A 144 21.32 -16.97 1.44
C HIS A 144 21.89 -18.34 1.83
N SER A 145 21.37 -19.39 1.18
CA SER A 145 22.10 -20.58 0.78
C SER A 145 21.15 -21.57 0.12
N THR A 146 21.60 -22.07 -1.03
CA THR A 146 20.90 -22.90 -2.00
C THR A 146 20.31 -24.18 -1.39
N ILE A 147 18.99 -24.21 -1.16
CA ILE A 147 18.21 -25.45 -1.19
C ILE A 147 16.86 -25.15 -1.86
N GLY A 148 16.67 -25.70 -3.07
CA GLY A 148 15.38 -25.75 -3.76
C GLY A 148 15.09 -24.54 -4.65
N GLN A 149 14.77 -24.81 -5.91
CA GLN A 149 14.34 -23.82 -6.89
C GLN A 149 13.00 -23.18 -6.46
N TYR A 150 13.06 -22.02 -5.83
CA TYR A 150 11.95 -21.07 -5.81
C TYR A 150 12.51 -19.66 -5.90
N HIS A 151 12.46 -19.12 -7.12
CA HIS A 151 12.59 -17.69 -7.32
C HIS A 151 11.36 -17.01 -6.69
N LEU A 152 11.50 -16.45 -5.50
CA LEU A 152 10.47 -15.65 -4.86
C LEU A 152 10.85 -14.18 -4.99
N THR A 153 10.31 -13.53 -6.01
CA THR A 153 10.24 -12.07 -6.08
C THR A 153 9.11 -11.60 -5.18
N ALA A 154 9.41 -10.68 -4.25
CA ALA A 154 8.40 -9.92 -3.53
C ALA A 154 7.64 -9.05 -4.53
N GLN A 155 6.61 -9.62 -5.16
CA GLN A 155 5.82 -8.92 -6.15
C GLN A 155 4.70 -8.18 -5.41
N LYS A 156 4.73 -6.84 -5.43
CA LYS A 156 3.66 -5.97 -4.93
C LYS A 156 2.30 -6.53 -5.36
N PRO A 157 1.46 -7.06 -4.44
CA PRO A 157 0.12 -7.45 -4.83
C PRO A 157 -0.68 -6.18 -5.12
N GLN A 158 -1.30 -6.10 -6.31
CA GLN A 158 -2.27 -5.06 -6.64
C GLN A 158 -3.54 -5.25 -5.82
N ILE A 159 -3.59 -4.80 -4.58
CA ILE A 159 -4.82 -4.79 -3.81
C ILE A 159 -4.89 -3.52 -2.95
N VAL A 160 -5.69 -2.55 -3.41
CA VAL A 160 -6.20 -1.46 -2.58
C VAL A 160 -7.21 -2.07 -1.61
N LEU A 161 -6.75 -2.46 -0.42
CA LEU A 161 -7.61 -2.85 0.68
C LEU A 161 -7.54 -1.76 1.75
N LEU A 162 -8.56 -0.88 1.79
CA LEU A 162 -8.97 -0.33 3.07
C LEU A 162 -9.52 -1.47 3.89
N VAL A 163 -8.66 -2.08 4.70
CA VAL A 163 -9.11 -2.83 5.86
C VAL A 163 -9.41 -1.77 6.92
N SER A 164 -10.66 -1.33 6.98
CA SER A 164 -11.17 -0.67 8.17
C SER A 164 -11.00 -1.66 9.32
N PHE A 165 -10.12 -1.31 10.27
CA PHE A 165 -10.05 -1.98 11.57
C PHE A 165 -11.41 -1.79 12.24
N PHE A 166 -12.24 -2.82 12.16
CA PHE A 166 -13.35 -2.99 13.09
C PHE A 166 -13.06 -4.29 13.84
N PHE A 167 -12.41 -4.13 14.98
CA PHE A 167 -12.49 -5.08 16.07
C PHE A 167 -13.95 -5.05 16.54
N VAL A 168 -14.76 -6.02 16.12
CA VAL A 168 -15.98 -6.36 16.86
C VAL A 168 -15.94 -7.85 17.13
N HIS A 169 -15.47 -8.12 18.34
CA HIS A 169 -15.88 -9.23 19.16
C HIS A 169 -17.41 -9.23 19.27
N LEU A 170 -18.04 -10.29 18.80
CA LEU A 170 -19.37 -10.81 19.20
C LEU A 170 -19.41 -12.20 18.56
N CYS A 171 -19.05 -13.25 19.30
CA CYS A 171 -19.97 -14.08 20.08
C CYS A 171 -21.24 -14.43 19.29
N ASP A 172 -21.30 -15.72 18.95
CA ASP A 172 -22.40 -16.55 18.42
C ASP A 172 -22.90 -16.29 16.98
#